data_AF-A0A643IW23-F1
#
_entry.id   AF-A0A643IW23-F1
#
_cell.length_a   1.000
_cell.length_b   1.000
_cell.length_c   1.000
_cell.angle_alpha   90.00
_cell.angle_beta   90.00
_cell.angle_gamma   90.00
#
_symmetry.space_group_name_H-M   'P 1'
#
loop_
_entity.id
_entity.type
_entity.pdbx_description
1 polymer ?
#
loop_
_entity_poly.entity_id
_entity_poly.type
_entity_poly.pdbx_seq_one_letter_code
_entity_poly.pdbx_strand_id
1 'polypeptide(L)'
;MQELLKSVRSLSQKERKALAALLKRQGVNLYGITPVLKRSPEEPLQLSYAQQRQWFLWQLEPGSAAYHIPAVLRLHGELDTEALKRSFAALVERHEVLRTTFRQEGDETLQVVHDDLPLELREETMSGTDESALLLRIEDEVLLPFDLERGPLLRVLLLRLSAEEQVLVVTLHHIVSDGWSTPIMVEE
;
A
#
# COMPACT_ATOMS: atom_id res chain seq x y z
N MET A 1 30.20 -17.41 -22.09
CA MET A 1 29.36 -16.87 -20.99
C MET A 1 29.04 -15.39 -21.18
N GLN A 2 30.04 -14.50 -21.31
CA GLN A 2 29.79 -13.05 -21.50
C GLN A 2 29.05 -12.69 -22.79
N GLU A 3 29.31 -13.38 -23.90
CA GLU A 3 28.54 -13.18 -25.14
C GLU A 3 27.09 -13.61 -25.00
N LEU A 4 26.84 -14.75 -24.35
CA LEU A 4 25.49 -15.23 -24.03
C LEU A 4 24.71 -14.21 -23.19
N LEU A 5 25.36 -13.60 -22.19
CA LEU A 5 24.76 -12.53 -21.39
C LEU A 5 24.49 -11.26 -22.20
N LYS A 6 25.38 -10.88 -23.14
CA LYS A 6 25.14 -9.77 -24.07
C LYS A 6 23.96 -10.05 -25.00
N SER A 7 23.87 -11.25 -25.56
CA SER A 7 22.76 -11.66 -26.44
C SER A 7 21.42 -11.69 -25.72
N VAL A 8 21.36 -12.16 -24.46
CA VAL A 8 20.13 -12.10 -23.66
C VAL A 8 19.75 -10.64 -23.33
N ARG A 9 20.73 -9.77 -23.08
CA ARG A 9 20.50 -8.34 -22.83
C ARG A 9 20.10 -7.55 -24.08
N SER A 10 20.41 -8.02 -25.28
CA SER A 10 19.92 -7.39 -26.52
C SER A 10 18.50 -7.81 -26.90
N LEU A 11 17.92 -8.83 -26.26
CA LEU A 11 16.53 -9.25 -26.50
C LEU A 11 15.55 -8.19 -26.01
N SER A 12 14.47 -8.01 -26.76
CA SER A 12 13.28 -7.27 -26.34
C SER A 12 12.59 -7.95 -25.15
N GLN A 13 11.73 -7.21 -24.45
CA GLN A 13 11.00 -7.75 -23.30
C GLN A 13 10.12 -8.96 -23.67
N LYS A 14 9.48 -8.92 -24.85
CA LYS A 14 8.67 -10.03 -25.38
C LYS A 14 9.53 -11.28 -25.64
N GLU A 15 10.71 -11.11 -26.24
CA GLU A 15 11.63 -12.21 -26.51
C GLU A 15 12.21 -12.81 -25.23
N ARG A 16 12.52 -11.98 -24.22
CA ARG A 16 12.95 -12.47 -22.90
C ARG A 16 11.87 -13.28 -22.19
N LYS A 17 10.60 -12.82 -22.23
CA LYS A 17 9.45 -13.56 -21.69
C LYS A 17 9.28 -14.92 -22.41
N ALA A 18 9.39 -14.93 -23.74
CA ALA A 18 9.30 -16.17 -24.53
C ALA A 18 10.46 -17.13 -24.24
N LEU A 19 11.69 -16.62 -24.12
CA LEU A 19 12.87 -17.41 -23.76
C LEU A 19 12.74 -18.03 -22.37
N ALA A 20 12.29 -17.26 -21.37
CA ALA A 20 12.06 -17.76 -20.02
C ALA A 20 11.01 -18.90 -19.99
N ALA A 21 9.91 -18.75 -20.75
CA ALA A 21 8.89 -19.79 -20.88
C ALA A 21 9.43 -21.06 -21.56
N LEU A 22 10.28 -20.92 -22.59
CA LEU A 22 10.92 -22.05 -23.27
C LEU A 22 11.92 -22.78 -22.37
N LEU A 23 12.75 -22.04 -21.62
CA LEU A 23 13.71 -22.62 -20.67
C LEU A 23 13.00 -23.40 -19.55
N LYS A 24 11.88 -22.87 -19.03
CA LYS A 24 11.03 -23.56 -18.05
C LYS A 24 10.49 -24.88 -18.62
N ARG A 25 10.03 -24.90 -19.88
CA ARG A 25 9.56 -26.12 -20.57
C ARG A 25 10.65 -27.17 -20.78
N GLN A 26 11.91 -26.75 -20.91
CA GLN A 26 13.07 -27.64 -21.03
C GLN A 26 13.62 -28.12 -19.68
N GLY A 27 12.93 -27.85 -18.57
CA GLY A 27 13.35 -28.31 -17.24
C GLY A 27 14.52 -27.51 -16.66
N VAL A 28 14.85 -26.34 -17.24
CA VAL A 28 15.81 -25.43 -16.63
C VAL A 28 15.17 -24.85 -15.38
N ASN A 29 15.77 -25.18 -14.24
CA ASN A 29 15.34 -24.71 -12.94
C ASN A 29 15.62 -23.19 -12.81
N LEU A 30 14.57 -22.39 -13.01
CA LEU A 30 14.57 -20.94 -12.79
C LEU A 30 14.23 -20.56 -11.34
N TYR A 31 14.30 -21.50 -10.38
CA TYR A 31 14.23 -21.18 -8.94
C TYR A 31 15.51 -20.45 -8.46
N GLY A 32 16.48 -20.21 -9.34
CA GLY A 32 17.42 -19.10 -9.18
C GLY A 32 16.71 -17.78 -9.49
N ILE A 33 16.83 -16.79 -8.60
CA ILE A 33 16.27 -15.41 -8.66
C ILE A 33 15.81 -15.05 -10.07
N THR A 34 14.53 -15.26 -10.37
CA THR A 34 13.96 -14.81 -11.63
C THR A 34 14.00 -13.29 -11.60
N PRO A 35 14.67 -12.62 -12.55
CA PRO A 35 14.79 -11.18 -12.52
C PRO A 35 13.40 -10.55 -12.66
N VAL A 36 13.06 -9.64 -11.73
CA VAL A 36 11.88 -8.79 -11.87
C VAL A 36 12.17 -7.78 -12.97
N LEU A 37 11.45 -7.87 -14.07
CA LEU A 37 11.57 -6.95 -15.18
C LEU A 37 10.65 -5.76 -14.97
N LYS A 38 11.13 -4.57 -15.32
CA LYS A 38 10.28 -3.38 -15.38
C LYS A 38 9.12 -3.64 -16.36
N ARG A 39 7.89 -3.35 -15.93
CA ARG A 39 6.68 -3.41 -16.75
C ARG A 39 6.78 -2.40 -17.90
N SER A 40 6.19 -2.70 -19.06
CA SER A 40 5.97 -1.66 -20.06
C SER A 40 4.77 -0.79 -19.65
N PRO A 41 4.74 0.51 -19.98
CA PRO A 41 3.63 1.38 -19.60
C PRO A 41 2.25 0.87 -20.09
N GLU A 42 2.21 0.22 -21.25
CA GLU A 42 0.99 -0.24 -21.92
C GLU A 42 0.46 -1.58 -21.40
N GLU A 43 1.25 -2.32 -20.62
CA GLU A 43 0.82 -3.59 -20.01
C GLU A 43 -0.13 -3.29 -18.82
N PRO A 44 -1.34 -3.90 -18.77
CA PRO A 44 -2.26 -3.73 -17.64
C PRO A 44 -1.63 -4.28 -16.35
N LEU A 45 -1.85 -3.59 -15.22
CA LEU A 45 -1.34 -4.04 -13.93
C LEU A 45 -2.30 -5.04 -13.30
N GLN A 46 -2.06 -6.31 -13.58
CA GLN A 46 -2.78 -7.39 -12.91
C GLN A 46 -2.48 -7.40 -11.41
N LEU A 47 -3.45 -7.83 -10.61
CA LEU A 47 -3.23 -8.07 -9.18
C LEU A 47 -2.26 -9.25 -9.00
N SER A 48 -1.40 -9.14 -8.00
CA SER A 48 -0.69 -10.33 -7.48
C SER A 48 -1.69 -11.34 -6.89
N TYR A 49 -1.30 -12.61 -6.76
CA TYR A 49 -2.18 -13.63 -6.17
C TYR A 49 -2.65 -13.28 -4.75
N ALA A 50 -1.80 -12.64 -3.95
CA ALA A 50 -2.18 -12.16 -2.62
C ALA A 50 -3.23 -11.05 -2.70
N GLN A 51 -3.05 -10.09 -3.60
CA GLN A 51 -4.04 -9.03 -3.83
C GLN A 51 -5.35 -9.57 -4.37
N GLN A 52 -5.35 -10.56 -5.29
CA GLN A 52 -6.57 -11.20 -5.80
C GLN A 52 -7.39 -11.82 -4.66
N ARG A 53 -6.72 -12.51 -3.71
CA ARG A 53 -7.38 -13.04 -2.51
C ARG A 53 -8.00 -11.92 -1.68
N GLN A 54 -7.26 -10.83 -1.43
CA GLN A 54 -7.79 -9.71 -0.64
C GLN A 54 -8.96 -9.00 -1.32
N TRP A 55 -8.88 -8.79 -2.63
CA TRP A 55 -9.97 -8.23 -3.43
C TRP A 55 -11.24 -9.08 -3.34
N PHE A 56 -11.11 -10.40 -3.52
CA PHE A 56 -12.24 -11.32 -3.39
C PHE A 56 -12.89 -11.25 -1.99
N LEU A 57 -12.08 -11.21 -0.92
CA LEU A 57 -12.59 -11.13 0.44
C LEU A 57 -13.29 -9.79 0.71
N TRP A 58 -12.74 -8.69 0.20
CA TRP A 58 -13.40 -7.39 0.26
C TRP A 58 -14.72 -7.39 -0.48
N GLN A 59 -14.82 -8.00 -1.67
CA GLN A 59 -16.10 -8.08 -2.41
C GLN A 59 -17.19 -8.85 -1.66
N LEU A 60 -16.82 -9.85 -0.84
CA LEU A 60 -17.77 -10.60 -0.02
C LEU A 60 -18.31 -9.77 1.15
N GLU A 61 -17.48 -8.95 1.76
CA GLU A 61 -17.84 -8.11 2.90
C GLU A 61 -17.13 -6.74 2.84
N PRO A 62 -17.58 -5.81 1.99
CA PRO A 62 -16.90 -4.52 1.79
C PRO A 62 -16.81 -3.64 3.04
N GLY A 63 -17.69 -3.89 4.02
CA GLY A 63 -17.70 -3.20 5.32
C GLY A 63 -16.79 -3.82 6.38
N SER A 64 -16.03 -4.87 6.06
CA SER A 64 -15.21 -5.60 7.02
C SER A 64 -13.91 -4.85 7.34
N ALA A 65 -13.59 -4.71 8.63
CA ALA A 65 -12.31 -4.19 9.10
C ALA A 65 -11.23 -5.28 9.28
N ALA A 66 -11.55 -6.54 8.95
CA ALA A 66 -10.69 -7.70 9.22
C ALA A 66 -9.30 -7.64 8.57
N TYR A 67 -9.14 -6.82 7.53
CA TYR A 67 -7.89 -6.64 6.79
C TYR A 67 -7.32 -5.22 6.91
N HIS A 68 -7.71 -4.50 7.95
CA HIS A 68 -7.05 -3.25 8.32
C HIS A 68 -5.76 -3.55 9.11
N ILE A 69 -4.75 -2.71 8.91
CA ILE A 69 -3.48 -2.73 9.62
C ILE A 69 -3.39 -1.39 10.37
N PRO A 70 -3.90 -1.30 11.61
CA PRO A 70 -3.81 -0.10 12.41
C PRO A 70 -2.47 0.00 13.16
N ALA A 71 -1.96 1.22 13.28
CA ALA A 71 -0.88 1.61 14.16
C ALA A 71 -1.32 2.86 14.94
N VAL A 72 -1.29 2.78 16.27
CA VAL A 72 -1.71 3.86 17.17
C VAL A 72 -0.50 4.26 18.01
N LEU A 73 -0.04 5.49 17.85
CA LEU A 73 1.12 6.03 18.55
C LEU A 73 0.68 7.19 19.43
N ARG A 74 0.98 7.09 20.73
CA ARG A 74 0.90 8.25 21.64
C ARG A 74 2.22 9.01 21.55
N LEU A 75 2.13 10.26 21.13
CA LEU A 75 3.25 11.17 20.94
C LEU A 75 3.29 12.15 22.11
N HIS A 76 4.50 12.38 22.63
CA HIS A 76 4.75 13.32 23.72
C HIS A 76 5.71 14.41 23.26
N GLY A 77 5.40 15.65 23.61
CA GLY A 77 6.11 16.86 23.22
C GLY A 77 5.43 17.64 22.10
N GLU A 78 6.09 18.72 21.67
CA GLU A 78 5.64 19.52 20.54
C GLU A 78 5.77 18.74 19.23
N LEU A 79 4.71 18.76 18.42
CA LEU A 79 4.66 18.07 17.13
C LEU A 79 4.58 19.08 15.98
N ASP A 80 5.62 19.14 15.14
CA ASP A 80 5.55 19.85 13.86
C ASP A 80 4.63 19.08 12.90
N THR A 81 3.39 19.53 12.84
CA THR A 81 2.33 18.84 12.08
C THR A 81 2.46 19.10 10.59
N GLU A 82 3.06 20.23 10.20
CA GLU A 82 3.34 20.50 8.80
C GLU A 82 4.48 19.63 8.29
N ALA A 83 5.49 19.35 9.12
CA ALA A 83 6.50 18.34 8.80
C ALA A 83 5.86 16.95 8.66
N LEU A 84 4.99 16.56 9.59
CA LEU A 84 4.29 15.27 9.52
C LEU A 84 3.46 15.11 8.24
N LYS A 85 2.70 16.13 7.86
CA LYS A 85 1.94 16.16 6.58
C LYS A 85 2.85 15.99 5.38
N ARG A 86 3.98 16.70 5.34
CA ARG A 86 4.97 16.59 4.25
C ARG A 86 5.59 15.19 4.18
N SER A 87 5.88 14.56 5.32
CA SER A 87 6.42 13.20 5.35
C SER A 87 5.44 12.19 4.74
N PHE A 88 4.16 12.25 5.11
CA PHE A 88 3.14 11.38 4.52
C PHE A 88 2.92 11.65 3.03
N ALA A 89 2.93 12.93 2.60
CA ALA A 89 2.86 13.27 1.19
C ALA A 89 4.04 12.67 0.39
N ALA A 90 5.26 12.76 0.93
CA ALA A 90 6.44 12.17 0.31
C ALA A 90 6.38 10.64 0.23
N LEU A 91 5.87 9.97 1.27
CA LEU A 91 5.62 8.52 1.26
C LEU A 91 4.66 8.12 0.13
N VAL A 92 3.54 8.84 -0.02
CA VAL A 92 2.54 8.55 -1.06
C VAL A 92 3.09 8.82 -2.47
N GLU A 93 3.84 9.91 -2.64
CA GLU A 93 4.51 10.23 -3.91
C GLU A 93 5.50 9.12 -4.31
N ARG A 94 6.28 8.66 -3.35
CA ARG A 94 7.36 7.68 -3.55
C ARG A 94 6.87 6.26 -3.80
N HIS A 95 5.82 5.81 -3.12
CA HIS A 95 5.31 4.44 -3.21
C HIS A 95 4.02 4.36 -4.01
N GLU A 96 4.11 3.87 -5.26
CA GLU A 96 2.96 3.69 -6.17
C GLU A 96 1.79 2.94 -5.49
N VAL A 97 2.07 1.96 -4.63
CA VAL A 97 1.06 1.15 -3.94
C VAL A 97 0.15 1.98 -3.03
N LEU A 98 0.63 3.09 -2.45
CA LEU A 98 -0.17 3.96 -1.58
C LEU A 98 -1.14 4.86 -2.37
N ARG A 99 -0.90 5.01 -3.67
CA ARG A 99 -1.76 5.70 -4.63
C ARG A 99 -2.39 4.73 -5.63
N THR A 100 -2.60 3.47 -5.22
CA THR A 100 -3.22 2.42 -6.04
C THR A 100 -4.65 2.12 -5.58
N THR A 101 -5.58 2.06 -6.54
CA THR A 101 -6.92 1.48 -6.34
C THR A 101 -7.11 0.23 -7.20
N PHE A 102 -8.21 -0.49 -7.01
CA PHE A 102 -8.48 -1.76 -7.65
C PHE A 102 -9.82 -1.67 -8.38
N ARG A 103 -9.86 -2.11 -9.64
CA ARG A 103 -11.08 -2.01 -10.46
C ARG A 103 -11.31 -3.30 -11.23
N GLN A 104 -12.56 -3.76 -11.24
CA GLN A 104 -12.99 -4.86 -12.09
C GLN A 104 -13.18 -4.37 -13.53
N GLU A 105 -12.54 -5.03 -14.49
CA GLU A 105 -12.73 -4.85 -15.93
C GLU A 105 -13.08 -6.20 -16.58
N GLY A 106 -14.40 -6.45 -16.75
CA GLY A 106 -14.88 -7.75 -17.22
C GLY A 106 -14.54 -8.86 -16.23
N ASP A 107 -13.83 -9.88 -16.69
CA ASP A 107 -13.41 -11.02 -15.86
C ASP A 107 -12.07 -10.79 -15.11
N GLU A 108 -11.38 -9.68 -15.40
CA GLU A 108 -10.09 -9.36 -14.78
C GLU A 108 -10.24 -8.22 -13.76
N THR A 109 -9.38 -8.23 -12.74
CA THR A 109 -9.22 -7.11 -11.81
C THR A 109 -7.86 -6.47 -12.06
N LEU A 110 -7.83 -5.15 -12.14
CA LEU A 110 -6.61 -4.39 -12.39
C LEU A 110 -6.29 -3.46 -11.21
N GLN A 111 -4.99 -3.25 -11.00
CA GLN A 111 -4.46 -2.16 -10.20
C GLN A 111 -4.45 -0.87 -11.04
N VAL A 112 -4.94 0.22 -10.46
CA VAL A 112 -4.92 1.56 -11.05
C VAL A 112 -4.02 2.42 -10.19
N VAL A 113 -2.80 2.68 -10.66
CA VAL A 113 -1.87 3.61 -10.01
C VAL A 113 -2.21 5.02 -10.48
N HIS A 114 -2.59 5.89 -9.55
CA HIS A 114 -2.93 7.28 -9.85
C HIS A 114 -1.69 8.15 -9.81
N ASP A 115 -1.51 9.06 -10.76
CA ASP A 115 -0.40 10.02 -10.74
C ASP A 115 -0.46 10.92 -9.49
N ASP A 116 -1.66 11.27 -9.08
CA ASP A 116 -1.95 12.00 -7.85
C ASP A 116 -3.17 11.39 -7.16
N LEU A 117 -2.99 10.97 -5.89
CA LEU A 117 -4.07 10.55 -5.01
C LEU A 117 -3.80 11.19 -3.64
N PRO A 118 -4.35 12.39 -3.38
CA PRO A 118 -4.00 13.14 -2.19
C PRO A 118 -4.42 12.39 -0.93
N LEU A 119 -3.49 12.27 0.01
CA LEU A 119 -3.74 11.76 1.34
C LEU A 119 -4.00 12.94 2.28
N GLU A 120 -5.17 12.95 2.92
CA GLU A 120 -5.48 13.90 3.96
C GLU A 120 -5.03 13.37 5.34
N LEU A 121 -4.19 14.15 6.03
CA LEU A 121 -3.98 13.99 7.47
C LEU A 121 -5.07 14.78 8.18
N ARG A 122 -6.07 14.06 8.73
CA ARG A 122 -7.14 14.68 9.51
C ARG A 122 -6.66 15.02 10.90
N GLU A 123 -7.07 16.17 11.41
CA GLU A 123 -6.75 16.62 12.76
C GLU A 123 -8.04 16.86 13.56
N GLU A 124 -8.10 16.32 14.78
CA GLU A 124 -9.23 16.49 15.68
C GLU A 124 -8.74 16.89 17.07
N THR A 125 -9.35 17.92 17.66
CA THR A 125 -9.06 18.32 19.04
C THR A 125 -9.91 17.52 20.01
N MET A 126 -9.26 16.81 20.92
CA MET A 126 -9.88 16.01 21.99
C MET A 126 -9.37 16.44 23.37
N SER A 127 -9.07 17.73 23.56
CA SER A 127 -8.59 18.24 24.83
C SER A 127 -9.63 18.12 25.94
N GLY A 128 -9.20 17.60 27.09
CA GLY A 128 -10.07 17.39 28.26
C GLY A 128 -11.03 16.20 28.15
N THR A 129 -10.90 15.37 27.12
CA THR A 129 -11.67 14.13 27.00
C THR A 129 -11.07 13.04 27.89
N ASP A 130 -11.91 12.16 28.44
CA ASP A 130 -11.42 11.00 29.18
C ASP A 130 -10.83 9.94 28.24
N GLU A 131 -10.06 9.02 28.83
CA GLU A 131 -9.38 7.95 28.08
C GLU A 131 -10.38 7.01 27.39
N SER A 132 -11.59 6.81 27.96
CA SER A 132 -12.60 5.95 27.33
C SER A 132 -13.14 6.52 26.02
N ALA A 133 -13.42 7.82 25.98
CA ALA A 133 -13.87 8.49 24.77
C ALA A 133 -12.77 8.55 23.70
N LEU A 134 -11.50 8.69 24.13
CA LEU A 134 -10.35 8.57 23.22
C LEU A 134 -10.27 7.18 22.59
N LEU A 135 -10.37 6.12 23.40
CA LEU A 135 -10.34 4.74 22.89
C LEU A 135 -11.49 4.44 21.93
N LEU A 136 -12.70 4.91 22.23
CA LEU A 136 -13.86 4.77 21.32
C LEU A 136 -13.61 5.48 20.00
N ARG A 137 -13.07 6.70 20.02
CA ARG A 137 -12.76 7.44 18.78
C ARG A 137 -11.69 6.73 17.95
N ILE A 138 -10.67 6.15 18.59
CA ILE A 138 -9.64 5.35 17.92
C ILE A 138 -10.26 4.10 17.29
N GLU A 139 -11.12 3.40 18.02
CA GLU A 139 -11.82 2.20 17.54
C GLU A 139 -12.68 2.53 16.31
N ASP A 140 -13.48 3.60 16.37
CA ASP A 140 -14.29 4.08 15.24
C ASP A 140 -13.43 4.36 14.00
N GLU A 141 -12.24 4.95 14.18
CA GLU A 141 -11.31 5.23 13.08
C GLU A 141 -10.73 3.95 12.47
N VAL A 142 -10.30 3.02 13.31
CA VAL A 142 -9.68 1.76 12.90
C VAL A 142 -10.70 0.87 12.21
N LEU A 143 -11.96 0.90 12.62
CA LEU A 143 -13.03 0.09 12.04
C LEU A 143 -13.66 0.71 10.78
N LEU A 144 -13.43 2.00 10.50
CA LEU A 144 -13.97 2.66 9.32
C LEU A 144 -13.57 1.89 8.03
N PRO A 145 -14.51 1.36 7.23
CA PRO A 145 -14.16 0.54 6.08
C PRO A 145 -13.36 1.29 5.00
N PHE A 146 -12.57 0.56 4.22
CA PHE A 146 -11.94 1.09 3.01
C PHE A 146 -12.76 0.73 1.76
N ASP A 147 -12.90 1.70 0.86
CA ASP A 147 -13.37 1.46 -0.51
C ASP A 147 -12.15 1.21 -1.42
N LEU A 148 -11.94 -0.04 -1.82
CA LEU A 148 -10.79 -0.44 -2.64
C LEU A 148 -10.82 0.13 -4.05
N GLU A 149 -11.98 0.59 -4.53
CA GLU A 149 -12.14 1.17 -5.86
C GLU A 149 -11.79 2.66 -5.87
N ARG A 150 -11.98 3.35 -4.74
CA ARG A 150 -11.82 4.81 -4.63
C ARG A 150 -10.55 5.25 -3.92
N GLY A 151 -10.12 4.53 -2.88
CA GLY A 151 -9.00 4.93 -2.05
C GLY A 151 -9.18 6.31 -1.39
N PRO A 152 -8.10 6.90 -0.84
CA PRO A 152 -6.80 6.27 -0.57
C PRO A 152 -6.92 5.10 0.41
N LEU A 153 -6.00 4.13 0.33
CA LEU A 153 -5.99 2.90 1.15
C LEU A 153 -5.06 2.98 2.37
N LEU A 154 -4.79 4.23 2.75
CA LEU A 154 -4.07 4.69 3.92
C LEU A 154 -4.90 5.85 4.49
N ARG A 155 -5.16 5.86 5.80
CA ARG A 155 -5.74 6.98 6.53
C ARG A 155 -4.82 7.38 7.66
N VAL A 156 -4.74 8.69 7.89
CA VAL A 156 -3.97 9.27 8.99
C VAL A 156 -4.88 10.23 9.76
N LEU A 157 -4.99 10.00 11.06
CA LEU A 157 -5.74 10.85 11.98
C LEU A 157 -4.83 11.25 13.14
N LEU A 158 -4.75 12.54 13.42
CA LEU A 158 -4.06 13.11 14.57
C LEU A 158 -5.08 13.64 15.57
N LEU A 159 -5.19 12.97 16.72
CA LEU A 159 -6.00 13.38 17.85
C LEU A 159 -5.16 14.22 18.80
N ARG A 160 -5.47 15.52 18.94
CA ARG A 160 -4.74 16.43 19.84
C ARG A 160 -5.36 16.40 21.23
N LEU A 161 -4.63 15.88 22.22
CA LEU A 161 -5.07 15.84 23.62
C LEU A 161 -4.64 17.11 24.36
N SER A 162 -3.43 17.59 24.11
CA SER A 162 -2.91 18.86 24.61
C SER A 162 -1.87 19.45 23.65
N ALA A 163 -1.21 20.54 24.06
CA ALA A 163 -0.10 21.12 23.29
C ALA A 163 1.09 20.15 23.17
N GLU A 164 1.29 19.29 24.17
CA GLU A 164 2.44 18.37 24.27
C GLU A 164 2.03 16.90 24.22
N GLU A 165 0.78 16.60 23.86
CA GLU A 165 0.31 15.22 23.80
C GLU A 165 -0.69 15.03 22.66
N GLN A 166 -0.40 14.08 21.79
CA GLN A 166 -1.24 13.72 20.65
C GLN A 166 -1.28 12.20 20.47
N VAL A 167 -2.32 11.69 19.82
CA VAL A 167 -2.40 10.31 19.36
C VAL A 167 -2.47 10.31 17.84
N LEU A 168 -1.50 9.68 17.20
CA LEU A 168 -1.47 9.45 15.76
C LEU A 168 -2.03 8.06 15.48
N VAL A 169 -3.12 8.01 14.73
CA VAL A 169 -3.73 6.78 14.23
C VAL A 169 -3.45 6.68 12.74
N VAL A 170 -2.70 5.65 12.36
CA VAL A 170 -2.41 5.32 10.96
C VAL A 170 -3.08 3.98 10.66
N THR A 171 -3.91 3.91 9.63
CA THR A 171 -4.57 2.66 9.24
C THR A 171 -4.37 2.42 7.75
N LEU A 172 -3.93 1.22 7.39
CA LEU A 172 -3.80 0.78 6.00
C LEU A 172 -4.71 -0.40 5.72
N HIS A 173 -5.08 -0.59 4.46
CA HIS A 173 -5.64 -1.87 4.02
C HIS A 173 -4.52 -2.86 3.67
N HIS A 174 -4.64 -4.13 4.07
CA HIS A 174 -3.63 -5.17 3.83
C HIS A 174 -3.38 -5.47 2.33
N ILE A 175 -4.25 -5.00 1.43
CA ILE A 175 -4.04 -5.14 -0.02
C ILE A 175 -2.88 -4.26 -0.55
N VAL A 176 -2.50 -3.21 0.21
CA VAL A 176 -1.42 -2.26 -0.14
C VAL A 176 -0.24 -2.30 0.84
N SER A 177 -0.29 -3.13 1.87
CA SER A 177 0.77 -3.21 2.91
C SER A 177 0.76 -4.58 3.61
N ASP A 178 1.87 -4.91 4.27
CA ASP A 178 2.06 -6.09 5.11
C ASP A 178 3.08 -5.81 6.25
N GLY A 179 3.45 -6.86 6.97
CA GLY A 179 4.42 -6.76 8.07
C GLY A 179 5.86 -6.44 7.65
N TRP A 180 6.20 -6.59 6.37
CA TRP A 180 7.54 -6.28 5.82
C TRP A 180 7.59 -4.85 5.30
N SER A 181 6.50 -4.34 4.72
CA SER A 181 6.42 -2.94 4.28
C SER A 181 6.28 -1.96 5.45
N THR A 182 5.66 -2.37 6.56
CA THR A 182 5.43 -1.46 7.71
C THR A 182 6.73 -0.89 8.29
N PRO A 183 7.79 -1.67 8.56
CA PRO A 183 9.07 -1.11 9.01
C PRO A 183 9.73 -0.18 7.98
N ILE A 184 9.59 -0.45 6.69
CA ILE A 184 10.13 0.40 5.62
C ILE A 184 9.44 1.76 5.62
N MET A 185 8.12 1.78 5.78
CA MET A 185 7.34 3.03 5.89
C MET A 185 7.76 3.88 7.09
N VAL A 186 8.19 3.26 8.19
CA VAL A 186 8.65 3.97 9.40
C VAL A 186 10.08 4.49 9.24
N GLU A 187 10.93 3.80 8.45
CA GLU A 187 12.31 4.22 8.20
C GLU A 187 12.43 5.42 7.25
N GLU A 188 11.51 5.52 6.28
CA GLU A 188 11.45 6.62 5.32
C GLU A 188 10.89 7.94 5.89
#